data_AF-A0AAD6WP73-F1
#
_entry.id   AF-A0AAD6WP73-F1
#
_cell.length_a   1.000
_cell.length_b   1.000
_cell.length_c   1.000
_cell.angle_alpha   90.00
_cell.angle_beta   90.00
_cell.angle_gamma   90.00
#
_symmetry.space_group_name_H-M   'P 1'
#
loop_
_entity.id
_entity.type
_entity.pdbx_description
1 polymer ?
#
loop_
_entity_poly.entity_id
_entity_poly.type
_entity_poly.pdbx_seq_one_letter_code
_entity_poly.pdbx_strand_id
1 'polypeptide(L)' 'MASEVAYCTKLPTELWVRCWTRSTSQDLRSLVLVCRYFRAVCQPLLFQNLEIEAPAPEDVDRTN' A
#
# COMPACT_ATOMS: atom_id res chain seq x y z
N MET A 1 29.88 28.75 -15.62
CA MET A 1 29.02 28.87 -14.43
C MET A 1 28.00 27.75 -14.49
N ALA A 2 28.30 26.60 -13.88
CA ALA A 2 27.37 25.48 -13.82
C ALA A 2 26.37 25.77 -12.70
N SER A 3 25.08 25.88 -13.05
CA SER A 3 24.00 25.92 -12.08
C SER A 3 23.91 24.57 -11.38
N GLU A 4 24.31 24.49 -10.11
CA GLU A 4 24.04 23.34 -9.26
C GLU A 4 22.52 23.21 -9.12
N VAL A 5 21.94 22.32 -9.91
CA VAL A 5 20.57 21.88 -9.71
C VAL A 5 20.60 21.08 -8.41
N ALA A 6 20.13 21.68 -7.32
CA ALA A 6 19.90 20.98 -6.07
C ALA A 6 18.85 19.90 -6.32
N TYR A 7 19.29 18.68 -6.62
CA TYR A 7 18.41 17.54 -6.73
C TYR A 7 17.72 17.36 -5.39
N CYS A 8 16.39 17.47 -5.39
CA CYS A 8 15.61 17.21 -4.21
C CYS A 8 15.85 15.76 -3.81
N THR A 9 16.62 15.54 -2.74
CA THR A 9 17.04 14.20 -2.29
C THR A 9 15.87 13.37 -1.75
N LYS A 10 14.70 14.00 -1.57
CA LYS A 10 13.46 13.36 -1.17
C LYS A 10 12.36 13.78 -2.13
N LEU A 11 11.85 12.81 -2.88
CA LEU A 11 10.65 12.98 -3.68
C LEU A 11 9.46 13.31 -2.73
N PRO A 12 8.64 14.33 -3.03
CA PRO A 12 7.43 14.64 -2.27
C PRO A 12 6.49 13.43 -2.12
N THR A 13 5.79 13.38 -0.99
CA THR A 13 4.87 12.28 -0.65
C THR A 13 3.79 12.09 -1.72
N GLU A 14 3.27 13.18 -2.28
CA GLU A 14 2.21 13.16 -3.29
C GLU A 14 2.64 12.43 -4.56
N LEU A 15 3.93 12.51 -4.91
CA LEU A 15 4.47 11.81 -6.06
C LEU A 15 4.59 10.31 -5.78
N TRP A 16 5.04 9.91 -4.59
CA TRP A 16 5.04 8.51 -4.17
C TRP A 16 3.64 7.90 -4.17
N VAL A 17 2.66 8.63 -3.63
CA VAL A 17 1.26 8.21 -3.65
C VAL A 17 0.81 7.92 -5.07
N ARG A 18 1.08 8.84 -6.02
CA ARG A 18 0.73 8.64 -7.44
C ARG A 18 1.43 7.44 -8.06
N CYS A 19 2.70 7.21 -7.74
CA CYS A 19 3.45 6.04 -8.22
C CYS A 19 2.85 4.72 -7.73
N TRP A 20 2.37 4.68 -6.50
CA TRP A 20 1.89 3.45 -5.86
C TRP A 20 0.38 3.26 -5.87
N THR A 21 -0.38 4.23 -6.39
CA THR A 21 -1.85 4.13 -6.50
C THR A 21 -2.29 2.92 -7.33
N ARG A 22 -1.47 2.46 -8.27
CA ARG A 22 -1.77 1.32 -9.16
C ARG A 22 -1.02 0.03 -8.76
N SER A 23 -0.31 0.04 -7.63
CA SER A 23 0.41 -1.14 -7.14
C SER A 23 -0.55 -2.14 -6.52
N THR A 24 -0.19 -3.42 -6.56
CA THR A 24 -1.00 -4.48 -5.92
C THR A 24 -0.87 -4.41 -4.39
N SER A 25 -1.83 -5.00 -3.68
CA SER A 25 -1.75 -5.12 -2.21
C SER A 25 -0.48 -5.87 -1.76
N GLN A 26 0.02 -6.81 -2.56
CA GLN A 26 1.26 -7.53 -2.29
C GLN A 26 2.49 -6.61 -2.40
N ASP A 27 2.55 -5.77 -3.44
CA ASP A 27 3.64 -4.81 -3.63
C ASP A 27 3.65 -3.76 -2.53
N LEU A 28 2.47 -3.22 -2.20
CA LEU A 28 2.31 -2.25 -1.12
C LEU A 28 2.72 -2.82 0.24
N ARG A 29 2.40 -4.09 0.54
CA ARG A 29 2.88 -4.79 1.75
C ARG A 29 4.40 -4.88 1.79
N SER A 30 5.04 -5.14 0.65
CA SER A 30 6.50 -5.19 0.54
C SER A 30 7.12 -3.80 0.77
N LEU A 31 6.53 -2.75 0.21
CA LEU A 31 6.99 -1.36 0.36
C LEU A 31 6.94 -0.86 1.81
N VAL A 32 5.90 -1.24 2.57
CA VAL A 32 5.76 -0.90 4.00
C VAL A 32 6.95 -1.37 4.84
N LEU A 33 7.64 -2.44 4.41
CA LEU A 33 8.77 -3.03 5.15
C LEU A 33 10.12 -2.36 4.84
N VAL A 34 10.21 -1.53 3.79
CA VAL A 34 11.46 -0.91 3.35
C VAL A 34 11.92 0.17 4.35
N CYS A 35 11.04 1.09 4.73
CA CYS A 35 11.35 2.12 5.71
C CYS A 35 10.08 2.72 6.35
N ARG A 36 10.27 3.46 7.45
CA ARG A 36 9.17 4.15 8.15
C ARG A 36 8.43 5.16 7.27
N TYR A 37 9.14 5.81 6.35
CA TYR A 37 8.54 6.76 5.42
C TYR A 37 7.59 6.06 4.45
N PHE A 38 8.03 4.96 3.83
CA PHE A 38 7.19 4.18 2.90
C PHE A 38 5.99 3.57 3.63
N ARG A 39 6.18 3.10 4.87
CA ARG A 39 5.07 2.67 5.72
C ARG A 39 3.99 3.75 5.85
N ALA A 40 4.37 5.00 6.15
CA ALA A 40 3.41 6.09 6.29
C ALA A 40 2.66 6.40 4.99
N VAL A 41 3.31 6.25 3.83
CA VAL A 41 2.69 6.50 2.52
C VAL A 41 1.82 5.33 2.04
N CYS A 42 2.24 4.09 2.22
CA CYS A 42 1.55 2.90 1.72
C CYS A 42 0.38 2.45 2.61
N GLN A 43 0.39 2.77 3.90
CA GLN A 43 -0.68 2.38 4.82
C GLN A 43 -2.08 2.82 4.36
N PRO A 44 -2.33 4.10 4.00
CA PRO A 44 -3.65 4.51 3.50
C PRO A 44 -4.02 3.83 2.18
N LEU A 45 -3.04 3.51 1.31
CA LEU A 45 -3.29 2.81 0.04
C LEU A 45 -3.71 1.35 0.27
N LEU A 46 -3.11 0.67 1.25
CA LEU A 46 -3.44 -0.72 1.59
C LEU A 46 -4.85 -0.90 2.15
N PHE A 47 -5.35 0.10 2.86
CA PHE A 47 -6.66 0.06 3.50
C PHE A 47 -7.71 0.88 2.74
N GLN A 48 -7.40 1.33 1.51
CA GLN A 48 -8.35 2.06 0.69
C GLN A 48 -9.51 1.18 0.22
N ASN A 49 -9.24 -0.09 -0.09
CA ASN A 49 -10.23 -1.07 -0.51
C ASN A 49 -10.05 -2.34 0.34
N LEU A 50 -11.00 -2.61 1.22
CA LEU A 50 -11.05 -3.80 2.06
C LEU A 50 -12.12 -4.73 1.53
N GLU A 51 -11.70 -5.88 1.01
CA GLU A 51 -12.59 -6.98 0.68
C GLU A 51 -12.72 -7.85 1.93
N ILE A 52 -13.91 -7.90 2.51
CA ILE A 52 -14.22 -8.77 3.64
C ILE A 52 -14.79 -10.05 3.04
N GLU A 53 -14.05 -11.13 3.15
CA GLU A 53 -14.56 -12.45 2.85
C GLU A 53 -15.39 -12.95 4.04
N ALA A 54 -16.67 -13.22 3.80
CA ALA A 54 -17.51 -13.83 4.82
C ALA A 54 -16.98 -15.23 5.13
N PRO A 55 -16.99 -15.68 6.40
CA PRO A 55 -16.65 -17.05 6.71
C PRO A 55 -17.56 -17.99 5.91
N ALA A 56 -16.98 -19.06 5.38
CA ALA A 56 -17.75 -20.06 4.65
C ALA A 56 -18.91 -20.55 5.52
N PRO A 57 -20.11 -20.77 4.96
CA PRO A 57 -21.20 -21.35 5.72
C PRO A 57 -20.72 -22.71 6.25
N GLU A 58 -20.68 -22.83 7.57
CA GLU A 58 -20.42 -24.08 8.26
C GLU A 58 -21.49 -25.07 7.78
N ASP A 59 -21.06 -26.21 7.24
CA ASP A 59 -21.93 -27.31 6.83
C ASP A 59 -22.69 -27.77 8.08
N VAL A 60 -23.86 -27.18 8.33
CA VAL A 60 -24.76 -27.63 9.39
C VAL A 60 -25.24 -29.00 8.96
N ASP A 61 -24.56 -30.03 9.48
CA ASP A 61 -24.90 -31.44 9.33
C ASP A 61 -26.31 -31.65 9.87
N ARG A 62 -27.31 -31.52 8.98
CA ARG A 62 -28.70 -31.82 9.27
C ARG A 62 -28.90 -33.32 9.15
N THR A 63 -28.38 -34.06 10.12
CA THR A 63 -28.88 -35.39 10.42
C THR A 63 -30.14 -35.27 11.26
N ASN A 64 -31.31 -35.38 10.62
CA ASN A 64 -32.54 -35.91 11.23
C ASN A 64 -33.41 -36.58 10.16
#